data_AF-A0A8H3EZJ3-F1
#
_entry.id   AF-A0A8H3EZJ3-F1
#
_cell.length_a   1.000
_cell.length_b   1.000
_cell.length_c   1.000
_cell.angle_alpha   90.00
_cell.angle_beta   90.00
_cell.angle_gamma   90.00
#
_symmetry.space_group_name_H-M   'P 1'
#
loop_
_entity.id
_entity.type
_entity.pdbx_description
1 polymer ?
#
loop_
_entity_poly.entity_id
_entity_poly.type
_entity_poly.pdbx_seq_one_letter_code
_entity_poly.pdbx_strand_id
1 'polypeptide(L)'
;MSIPEPNTQYSSQTVHDPSGSTSGADAAGFQEAIRASRERFAQGAKAREERTTRERSQQGMERLMARKWQGGDLYTPHDLTPREILKFSKTTNPSKDVFDVLGLNPLDAYKNPVLLAEFMTSGGKIKHPSETGLRPVNQRKLAKTIRRAIGMGIMPSCHVHPEMLRRFGPDQASRKYKWR
;
A
#
# COMPACT_ATOMS: atom_id res chain seq x y z
N MET A 1 11.54 8.45 29.10
CA MET A 1 11.56 7.83 27.76
C MET A 1 11.55 8.97 26.76
N SER A 2 12.73 9.33 26.26
CA SER A 2 12.95 10.51 25.41
C SER A 2 12.60 10.20 23.96
N ILE A 3 11.79 11.07 23.37
CA ILE A 3 11.41 11.06 21.96
C ILE A 3 12.61 11.60 21.15
N PRO A 4 13.01 10.99 20.03
CA PRO A 4 14.05 11.57 19.18
C PRO A 4 13.45 12.70 18.32
N GLU A 5 14.09 13.86 18.34
CA GLU A 5 13.71 15.03 17.55
C GLU A 5 13.90 14.78 16.03
N PRO A 6 13.04 15.34 15.16
CA PRO A 6 13.27 15.35 13.72
C PRO A 6 14.41 16.32 13.38
N ASN A 7 15.54 15.77 12.92
CA ASN A 7 16.68 16.52 12.44
C ASN A 7 16.30 17.27 11.15
N THR A 8 15.83 18.49 11.30
CA THR A 8 15.46 19.37 10.19
C THR A 8 16.72 20.06 9.69
N GLN A 9 17.52 19.34 8.90
CA GLN A 9 18.59 19.96 8.12
C GLN A 9 17.94 20.73 6.96
N TYR A 10 17.57 21.99 7.23
CA TYR A 10 17.32 22.96 6.19
C TYR A 10 18.64 23.22 5.44
N SER A 11 18.81 22.53 4.31
CA SER A 11 19.80 22.90 3.31
C SER A 11 19.37 24.24 2.71
N SER A 12 19.96 25.33 3.19
CA SER A 12 19.85 26.65 2.59
C SER A 12 20.56 26.63 1.24
N GLN A 13 19.80 26.30 0.20
CA GLN A 13 20.22 26.61 -1.16
C GLN A 13 20.38 28.12 -1.26
N THR A 14 21.62 28.57 -1.36
CA THR A 14 21.97 29.92 -1.79
C THR A 14 21.37 30.14 -3.17
N VAL A 15 20.26 30.88 -3.23
CA VAL A 15 19.73 31.42 -4.47
C VAL A 15 20.73 32.49 -4.91
N HIS A 16 21.54 32.15 -5.91
CA HIS A 16 22.48 33.08 -6.50
C HIS A 16 21.68 34.03 -7.39
N ASP A 17 21.34 35.21 -6.87
CA ASP A 17 20.74 36.30 -7.66
C ASP A 17 21.79 36.84 -8.65
N PRO A 18 21.55 36.79 -9.98
CA PRO A 18 22.47 37.38 -10.93
C PRO A 18 22.13 38.86 -11.12
N SER A 19 22.46 39.70 -10.14
CA SER A 19 22.44 41.16 -10.33
C SER A 19 23.79 41.61 -10.91
N GLY A 20 23.99 41.36 -12.20
CA GLY A 20 25.09 41.91 -12.99
C GLY A 20 24.54 42.83 -14.06
N SER A 21 24.69 44.14 -13.87
CA SER A 21 24.41 45.16 -14.89
C SER A 21 25.46 45.09 -15.99
N THR A 22 25.11 44.53 -17.15
CA THR A 22 25.92 44.62 -18.37
C THR A 22 25.33 45.68 -19.29
N SER A 23 25.89 46.89 -19.22
CA SER A 23 25.70 47.93 -20.23
C SER A 23 26.35 47.47 -21.54
N GLY A 24 25.52 47.20 -22.54
CA GLY A 24 25.93 46.66 -23.84
C GLY A 24 25.62 45.17 -23.99
N ALA A 25 24.36 44.77 -23.83
CA ALA A 25 23.92 43.44 -24.21
C ALA A 25 23.36 43.51 -25.64
N ASP A 26 24.17 43.06 -26.58
CA ASP A 26 23.80 42.86 -27.98
C ASP A 26 22.46 42.12 -28.05
N ALA A 27 21.53 42.56 -28.90
CA ALA A 27 20.23 41.89 -29.08
C ALA A 27 20.41 40.38 -29.39
N ALA A 28 21.54 40.01 -30.00
CA ALA A 28 21.97 38.64 -30.23
C ALA A 28 22.24 37.86 -28.92
N GLY A 29 22.93 38.44 -27.93
CA GLY A 29 23.24 37.80 -26.66
C GLY A 29 22.03 37.56 -25.76
N PHE A 30 21.04 38.46 -25.77
CA PHE A 30 19.77 38.24 -25.07
C PHE A 30 18.94 37.11 -25.71
N GLN A 31 18.90 37.06 -27.04
CA GLN A 31 18.25 35.97 -27.78
C GLN A 31 18.92 34.62 -27.51
N GLU A 32 20.25 34.60 -27.40
CA GLU A 32 21.03 33.42 -27.08
C GLU A 32 20.81 32.95 -25.63
N ALA A 33 20.71 33.87 -24.66
CA ALA A 33 20.36 33.54 -23.28
C ALA A 33 18.94 32.93 -23.16
N ILE A 34 17.96 33.46 -23.91
CA ILE A 34 16.59 32.91 -24.00
C ILE A 34 16.62 31.50 -24.61
N ARG A 35 17.42 31.28 -25.65
CA ARG A 35 17.59 29.97 -26.31
C ARG A 35 18.25 28.96 -25.35
N ALA A 36 19.33 29.33 -24.69
CA ALA A 36 20.03 28.50 -23.71
C ALA A 36 19.14 28.15 -22.50
N SER A 37 18.33 29.11 -22.03
CA SER A 37 17.34 28.87 -20.96
C SER A 37 16.27 27.87 -21.41
N ARG A 38 15.70 28.05 -22.60
CA ARG A 38 14.76 27.10 -23.22
C ARG A 38 15.35 25.70 -23.40
N GLU A 39 16.62 25.60 -23.82
CA GLU A 39 17.32 24.33 -23.97
C GLU A 39 17.53 23.64 -22.63
N ARG A 40 17.91 24.38 -21.57
CA ARG A 40 18.01 23.84 -20.21
C ARG A 40 16.65 23.37 -19.67
N PHE A 41 15.58 24.13 -19.90
CA PHE A 41 14.22 23.70 -19.55
C PHE A 41 13.77 22.48 -20.36
N ALA A 42 14.06 22.42 -21.66
CA ALA A 42 13.76 21.27 -22.51
C ALA A 42 14.57 20.03 -22.13
N GLN A 43 15.85 20.18 -21.81
CA GLN A 43 16.71 19.11 -21.29
C GLN A 43 16.20 18.63 -19.92
N GLY A 44 15.80 19.54 -19.03
CA GLY A 44 15.17 19.22 -17.75
C GLY A 44 13.84 18.48 -17.89
N ALA A 45 13.02 18.87 -18.87
CA ALA A 45 11.76 18.19 -19.19
C ALA A 45 12.00 16.76 -19.72
N LYS A 46 12.94 16.58 -20.66
CA LYS A 46 13.35 15.26 -21.17
C LYS A 46 13.90 14.36 -20.08
N ALA A 47 14.79 14.88 -19.23
CA ALA A 47 15.37 14.13 -18.12
C ALA A 47 14.31 13.71 -17.09
N ARG A 48 13.28 14.54 -16.85
CA ARG A 48 12.17 14.20 -15.98
C ARG A 48 11.31 13.09 -16.58
N GLU A 49 10.99 13.18 -17.87
CA GLU A 49 10.24 12.15 -18.59
C GLU A 49 10.99 10.81 -18.60
N GLU A 50 12.29 10.81 -18.87
CA GLU A 50 13.13 9.61 -18.84
C GLU A 50 13.18 8.96 -17.45
N ARG A 51 13.25 9.77 -16.38
CA ARG A 51 13.13 9.25 -15.00
C ARG A 51 11.78 8.60 -14.78
N THR A 52 10.68 9.24 -15.16
CA THR A 52 9.34 8.67 -14.96
C THR A 52 9.10 7.39 -15.76
N THR A 53 9.63 7.31 -16.99
CA THR A 53 9.50 6.11 -17.84
C THR A 53 10.35 4.96 -17.30
N ARG A 54 11.56 5.26 -16.81
CA ARG A 54 12.42 4.30 -16.11
C ARG A 54 11.79 3.81 -14.82
N GLU A 55 11.26 4.70 -13.98
CA GLU A 55 10.53 4.37 -12.76
C GLU A 55 9.32 3.47 -13.05
N ARG A 56 8.53 3.80 -14.08
CA ARG A 56 7.39 2.97 -14.48
C ARG A 56 7.83 1.58 -14.97
N SER A 57 8.93 1.52 -15.70
CA SER A 57 9.51 0.26 -16.18
C SER A 57 10.04 -0.58 -15.01
N GLN A 58 10.68 0.05 -14.03
CA GLN A 58 11.13 -0.57 -12.78
C GLN A 58 9.95 -1.11 -11.97
N GLN A 59 8.90 -0.31 -11.75
CA GLN A 59 7.67 -0.75 -11.07
C GLN A 59 6.99 -1.91 -11.79
N GLY A 60 7.05 -1.94 -13.12
CA GLY A 60 6.57 -3.06 -13.93
C GLY A 60 7.36 -4.34 -13.64
N MET A 61 8.69 -4.26 -13.63
CA MET A 61 9.58 -5.39 -13.32
C MET A 61 9.40 -5.88 -11.88
N GLU A 62 9.28 -4.98 -10.91
CA GLU A 62 9.05 -5.31 -9.50
C GLU A 62 7.77 -6.12 -9.30
N ARG A 63 6.69 -5.79 -10.02
CA ARG A 63 5.43 -6.54 -9.93
C ARG A 63 5.53 -7.97 -10.46
N LEU A 64 6.46 -8.23 -11.38
CA LEU A 64 6.72 -9.59 -11.88
C LEU A 64 7.47 -10.44 -10.85
N MET A 65 8.20 -9.81 -9.92
CA MET A 65 8.88 -10.49 -8.83
C MET A 65 7.89 -10.81 -7.70
N ALA A 66 7.15 -11.92 -7.86
CA ALA A 66 6.14 -12.34 -6.89
C ALA A 66 6.71 -12.78 -5.52
N ARG A 67 7.97 -13.26 -5.48
CA ARG A 67 8.62 -13.72 -4.24
C ARG A 67 9.27 -12.56 -3.49
N LYS A 68 8.98 -12.44 -2.19
CA LYS A 68 9.64 -11.50 -1.27
C LYS A 68 10.81 -12.17 -0.55
N TRP A 69 12.01 -11.98 -1.06
CA TRP A 69 13.24 -12.49 -0.46
C TRP A 69 13.51 -11.86 0.91
N GLN A 70 13.88 -12.68 1.90
CA GLN A 70 14.32 -12.22 3.22
C GLN A 70 15.84 -12.29 3.34
N GLY A 71 16.42 -11.48 4.24
CA GLY A 71 17.85 -11.56 4.54
C GLY A 71 18.19 -12.92 5.13
N GLY A 72 19.18 -13.62 4.55
CA GLY A 72 19.57 -14.98 4.94
C GLY A 72 18.96 -16.08 4.07
N ASP A 73 18.02 -15.77 3.18
CA ASP A 73 17.54 -16.73 2.18
C ASP A 73 18.65 -17.03 1.16
N LEU A 74 18.94 -18.31 0.95
CA LEU A 74 19.82 -18.76 -0.13
C LEU A 74 19.00 -18.93 -1.40
N TYR A 75 19.56 -18.47 -2.52
CA TYR A 75 18.98 -18.66 -3.84
C TYR A 75 19.85 -19.60 -4.67
N THR A 76 19.20 -20.40 -5.49
CA THR A 76 19.82 -21.13 -6.60
C THR A 76 19.44 -20.46 -7.91
N PRO A 77 20.19 -20.66 -9.00
CA PRO A 77 19.80 -20.16 -10.31
C PRO A 77 18.39 -20.64 -10.75
N HIS A 78 17.94 -21.78 -10.24
CA HIS A 78 16.62 -22.33 -10.52
C HIS A 78 15.47 -21.52 -9.87
N ASP A 79 15.72 -20.90 -8.71
CA ASP A 79 14.72 -20.09 -7.99
C ASP A 79 14.30 -18.82 -8.74
N LEU A 80 15.11 -18.38 -9.70
CA LEU A 80 14.86 -17.21 -10.54
C LEU A 80 14.07 -17.55 -11.82
N THR A 81 13.75 -18.83 -12.03
CA THR A 81 12.99 -19.25 -13.21
C THR A 81 11.53 -18.80 -13.10
N PRO A 82 10.85 -18.53 -14.24
CA PRO A 82 9.43 -18.14 -14.23
C PRO A 82 8.54 -19.16 -13.52
N ARG A 83 8.87 -20.45 -13.59
CA ARG A 83 8.12 -21.54 -12.95
C ARG A 83 8.11 -21.39 -11.42
N GLU A 84 9.25 -21.11 -10.81
CA GLU A 84 9.36 -20.94 -9.36
C GLU A 84 8.67 -19.65 -8.92
N ILE A 85 8.84 -18.56 -9.66
CA ILE A 85 8.17 -17.28 -9.38
C ILE A 85 6.64 -17.44 -9.32
N LEU A 86 6.06 -18.21 -10.25
CA LEU A 86 4.61 -18.47 -10.29
C LEU A 86 4.08 -19.21 -9.05
N LYS A 87 4.91 -20.00 -8.34
CA LYS A 87 4.50 -20.66 -7.09
C LYS A 87 4.25 -19.63 -6.00
N PHE A 88 5.08 -18.60 -5.91
CA PHE A 88 4.95 -17.52 -4.92
C PHE A 88 3.88 -16.50 -5.29
N SER A 89 3.46 -16.44 -6.56
CA SER A 89 2.33 -15.59 -6.96
C SER A 89 0.98 -16.05 -6.43
N LYS A 90 0.86 -17.31 -5.99
CA LYS A 90 -0.39 -17.86 -5.47
C LYS A 90 -0.60 -17.38 -4.03
N THR A 91 -1.67 -16.61 -3.81
CA THR A 91 -2.10 -16.28 -2.44
C THR A 91 -2.69 -17.53 -1.81
N THR A 92 -2.00 -18.07 -0.81
CA THR A 92 -2.49 -19.18 -0.01
C THR A 92 -3.08 -18.64 1.30
N ASN A 93 -4.14 -19.29 1.78
CA ASN A 93 -4.66 -19.01 3.10
C ASN A 93 -3.64 -19.47 4.17
N PRO A 94 -3.57 -18.77 5.32
CA PRO A 94 -2.73 -19.20 6.42
C PRO A 94 -3.09 -20.63 6.84
N SER A 95 -2.09 -21.47 7.06
CA SER A 95 -2.29 -22.88 7.42
C SER A 95 -2.90 -23.07 8.81
N LYS A 96 -2.75 -22.09 9.71
CA LYS A 96 -3.23 -22.14 11.09
C LYS A 96 -4.32 -21.09 11.30
N ASP A 97 -5.35 -21.48 12.05
CA ASP A 97 -6.45 -20.60 12.44
C ASP A 97 -5.95 -19.52 13.41
N VAL A 98 -6.28 -18.26 13.13
CA VAL A 98 -5.86 -17.09 13.92
C VAL A 98 -6.37 -17.17 15.35
N PHE A 99 -7.60 -17.64 15.58
CA PHE A 99 -8.18 -17.75 16.92
C PHE A 99 -7.50 -18.84 17.75
N ASP A 100 -7.13 -19.96 17.12
CA ASP A 100 -6.41 -21.04 17.79
C ASP A 100 -4.98 -20.61 18.15
N VAL A 101 -4.30 -19.85 17.26
CA VAL A 101 -2.95 -19.32 17.52
C VAL A 101 -2.96 -18.27 18.65
N LEU A 102 -3.98 -17.41 18.68
CA LEU A 102 -4.10 -16.38 19.71
C LEU A 102 -4.72 -16.88 21.02
N GLY A 103 -5.26 -18.11 21.04
CA GLY A 103 -5.97 -18.65 22.20
C GLY A 103 -7.26 -17.89 22.55
N LEU A 104 -7.88 -17.24 21.56
CA LEU A 104 -9.07 -16.41 21.74
C LEU A 104 -10.33 -17.16 21.33
N ASN A 105 -11.38 -17.08 22.14
CA ASN A 105 -12.69 -17.62 21.77
C ASN A 105 -13.49 -16.58 20.97
N PRO A 106 -13.93 -16.89 19.72
CA PRO A 106 -14.71 -15.95 18.93
C PRO A 106 -15.99 -15.46 19.63
N LEU A 107 -16.63 -16.31 20.44
CA LEU A 107 -17.92 -16.01 21.11
C LEU A 107 -17.86 -14.80 22.05
N ASP A 108 -16.69 -14.52 22.61
CA ASP A 108 -16.49 -13.48 23.60
C ASP A 108 -16.15 -12.12 22.94
N ALA A 109 -15.75 -12.16 21.66
CA ALA A 109 -15.35 -11.00 20.88
C ALA A 109 -16.51 -10.15 20.34
N TYR A 110 -17.77 -10.41 20.73
CA TYR A 110 -18.95 -9.70 20.19
C TYR A 110 -18.93 -8.19 20.45
N LYS A 111 -18.21 -7.74 21.47
CA LYS A 111 -18.05 -6.33 21.84
C LYS A 111 -17.01 -5.59 20.97
N ASN A 112 -16.21 -6.32 20.18
CA ASN A 112 -15.17 -5.75 19.34
C ASN A 112 -15.61 -5.77 17.86
N PRO A 113 -16.33 -4.74 17.38
CA PRO A 113 -16.80 -4.70 16.00
C PRO A 113 -15.66 -4.57 14.98
N VAL A 114 -14.50 -4.03 15.39
CA VAL A 114 -13.32 -3.92 14.51
C VAL A 114 -12.76 -5.30 14.17
N LEU A 115 -12.63 -6.18 15.17
CA LEU A 115 -12.17 -7.55 14.94
C LEU A 115 -13.16 -8.32 14.06
N LEU A 116 -14.45 -8.18 14.32
CA LEU A 116 -15.49 -8.86 13.54
C LEU A 116 -15.58 -8.36 12.10
N ALA A 117 -15.33 -7.06 11.87
CA ALA A 117 -15.42 -6.44 10.54
C ALA A 117 -14.38 -7.01 9.57
N GLU A 118 -13.22 -7.47 10.06
CA GLU A 118 -12.22 -8.14 9.22
C GLU A 118 -12.75 -9.45 8.62
N PHE A 119 -13.74 -10.10 9.25
CA PHE A 119 -14.35 -11.33 8.75
C PHE A 119 -15.64 -11.12 7.97
N MET A 120 -15.97 -9.87 7.66
CA MET A 120 -17.12 -9.49 6.85
C MET A 120 -16.68 -8.86 5.52
N THR A 121 -17.57 -8.94 4.54
CA THR A 121 -17.44 -8.24 3.27
C THR A 121 -17.76 -6.76 3.44
N SER A 122 -17.29 -5.93 2.50
CA SER A 122 -17.65 -4.50 2.45
C SER A 122 -19.15 -4.25 2.51
N GLY A 123 -19.97 -5.18 1.98
CA GLY A 123 -21.43 -5.14 2.03
C GLY A 123 -22.07 -5.83 3.24
N GLY A 124 -21.31 -6.13 4.30
CA GLY A 124 -21.83 -6.67 5.55
C GLY A 124 -22.15 -8.18 5.57
N LYS A 125 -21.79 -8.93 4.53
CA LYS A 125 -21.93 -10.40 4.51
C LYS A 125 -20.79 -11.07 5.29
N ILE A 126 -21.05 -12.20 5.94
CA ILE A 126 -19.99 -13.00 6.59
C ILE A 126 -19.20 -13.73 5.50
N LYS A 127 -17.87 -13.60 5.52
CA LYS A 127 -16.96 -14.27 4.57
C LYS A 127 -17.08 -15.79 4.64
N HIS A 128 -16.90 -16.48 3.51
CA HIS A 128 -16.85 -17.94 3.46
C HIS A 128 -15.58 -18.48 4.15
N PRO A 129 -15.58 -19.67 4.78
CA PRO A 129 -14.38 -20.25 5.39
C PRO A 129 -13.16 -20.36 4.46
N SER A 130 -13.36 -20.46 3.14
CA SER A 130 -12.27 -20.42 2.16
C SER A 130 -11.59 -19.05 2.04
N GLU A 131 -12.26 -17.97 2.44
CA GLU A 131 -11.69 -16.62 2.49
C GLU A 131 -11.12 -16.29 3.87
N THR A 132 -11.72 -16.81 4.94
CA THR A 132 -11.27 -16.54 6.31
C THR A 132 -10.09 -17.43 6.72
N GLY A 133 -9.96 -18.62 6.12
CA GLY A 133 -8.94 -19.60 6.51
C GLY A 133 -9.14 -20.17 7.92
N LEU A 134 -10.33 -19.98 8.52
CA LEU A 134 -10.63 -20.46 9.86
C LEU A 134 -11.09 -21.92 9.84
N ARG A 135 -10.87 -22.63 10.96
CA ARG A 135 -11.42 -23.97 11.12
C ARG A 135 -12.95 -23.92 11.15
N PRO A 136 -13.66 -24.95 10.65
CA PRO A 136 -15.13 -24.94 10.60
C PRO A 136 -15.80 -24.69 11.96
N VAL A 137 -15.20 -25.16 13.05
CA VAL A 137 -15.70 -24.93 14.42
C VAL A 137 -15.64 -23.45 14.79
N ASN A 138 -14.49 -22.82 14.58
CA ASN A 138 -14.29 -21.41 14.89
C ASN A 138 -15.07 -20.49 13.93
N GLN A 139 -15.17 -20.85 12.66
CA GLN A 139 -16.02 -20.16 11.68
C GLN A 139 -17.49 -20.12 12.14
N ARG A 140 -18.04 -21.24 12.66
CA ARG A 140 -19.41 -21.27 13.20
C ARG A 140 -19.56 -20.38 14.44
N LYS A 141 -18.60 -20.43 15.37
CA LYS A 141 -18.57 -19.58 16.57
C LYS A 141 -18.50 -18.10 16.19
N LEU A 142 -17.61 -17.75 15.26
CA LEU A 142 -17.46 -16.41 14.73
C LEU A 142 -18.75 -15.93 14.07
N ALA A 143 -19.36 -16.74 13.20
CA ALA A 143 -20.60 -16.39 12.52
C ALA A 143 -21.75 -16.17 13.52
N LYS A 144 -21.82 -16.97 14.60
CA LYS A 144 -22.76 -16.75 15.70
C LYS A 144 -22.50 -15.44 16.43
N THR A 145 -21.23 -15.09 16.64
CA THR A 145 -20.80 -13.85 17.29
C THR A 145 -21.16 -12.62 16.46
N ILE A 146 -20.90 -12.65 15.16
CA ILE A 146 -21.27 -11.57 14.24
C ILE A 146 -22.79 -11.36 14.24
N ARG A 147 -23.57 -12.44 14.10
CA ARG A 147 -25.04 -12.34 14.16
C ARG A 147 -25.54 -11.78 15.49
N ARG A 148 -24.89 -12.13 16.60
CA ARG A 148 -25.18 -11.55 17.93
C ARG A 148 -24.88 -10.05 17.94
N ALA A 149 -23.69 -9.63 17.49
CA ALA A 149 -23.31 -8.22 17.48
C ALA A 149 -24.24 -7.36 16.62
N ILE A 150 -24.69 -7.88 15.47
CA ILE A 150 -25.70 -7.25 14.61
C ILE A 150 -27.05 -7.16 15.34
N GLY A 151 -27.52 -8.26 15.95
CA GLY A 151 -28.78 -8.28 16.69
C GLY A 151 -28.80 -7.36 17.91
N MET A 152 -27.62 -7.10 18.51
CA MET A 152 -27.45 -6.14 19.60
C MET A 152 -27.32 -4.68 19.13
N GLY A 153 -27.25 -4.43 17.82
CA GLY A 153 -27.08 -3.07 17.28
C GLY A 153 -25.67 -2.50 17.40
N ILE A 154 -24.66 -3.31 17.76
CA ILE A 154 -23.26 -2.88 17.88
C ILE A 154 -22.59 -2.83 16.50
N MET A 155 -23.05 -3.66 15.56
CA MET A 155 -22.44 -3.84 14.24
C MET A 155 -23.47 -3.66 13.11
N PRO A 156 -23.16 -2.90 12.04
CA PRO A 156 -24.06 -2.77 10.90
C PRO A 156 -24.17 -4.07 10.08
N SER A 157 -25.32 -4.26 9.43
CA SER A 157 -25.62 -5.45 8.63
C SER A 157 -25.29 -5.30 7.13
N CYS A 158 -25.34 -4.08 6.59
CA CYS A 158 -25.26 -3.84 5.14
C CYS A 158 -23.99 -3.09 4.68
N HIS A 159 -23.20 -2.56 5.60
CA HIS A 159 -22.00 -1.78 5.30
C HIS A 159 -20.91 -2.03 6.34
N VAL A 160 -19.71 -1.55 6.07
CA VAL A 160 -18.58 -1.58 7.01
C VAL A 160 -18.86 -0.67 8.21
N HIS A 161 -18.39 -1.06 9.40
CA HIS A 161 -18.52 -0.26 10.61
C HIS A 161 -18.01 1.19 10.43
N PRO A 162 -18.75 2.22 10.90
CA PRO A 162 -18.42 3.63 10.62
C PRO A 162 -17.03 4.04 11.11
N GLU A 163 -16.58 3.55 12.26
CA GLU A 163 -15.22 3.83 12.77
C GLU A 163 -14.11 3.30 11.85
N MET A 164 -14.37 2.21 11.11
CA MET A 164 -13.44 1.71 10.11
C MET A 164 -13.41 2.62 8.88
N LEU A 165 -14.58 3.10 8.44
CA LEU A 165 -14.67 4.05 7.33
C LEU A 165 -13.98 5.38 7.64
N ARG A 166 -14.15 5.89 8.87
CA ARG A 166 -13.46 7.10 9.36
C ARG A 166 -11.95 6.93 9.35
N ARG A 167 -11.43 5.77 9.76
CA ARG A 167 -10.00 5.52 9.88
C ARG A 167 -9.31 5.18 8.56
N PHE A 168 -9.94 4.37 7.71
CA PHE A 168 -9.30 3.80 6.51
C PHE A 168 -9.78 4.42 5.19
N GLY A 169 -10.82 5.26 5.24
CA GLY A 169 -11.50 5.78 4.06
C GLY A 169 -12.31 4.70 3.31
N PRO A 170 -13.19 5.09 2.39
CA PRO A 170 -14.02 4.15 1.63
C PRO A 170 -13.21 3.22 0.71
N ASP A 171 -12.01 3.62 0.30
CA ASP A 171 -11.19 2.90 -0.68
C ASP A 171 -10.57 1.60 -0.17
N GLN A 172 -10.22 1.52 1.11
CA GLN A 172 -9.56 0.32 1.67
C GLN A 172 -10.55 -0.84 1.89
N ALA A 173 -11.82 -0.53 2.17
CA ALA A 173 -12.87 -1.53 2.38
C ALA A 173 -13.16 -2.36 1.11
N SER A 174 -12.94 -1.79 -0.08
CA SER A 174 -13.20 -2.45 -1.37
C SER A 174 -12.00 -3.19 -1.95
N ARG A 175 -10.76 -2.85 -1.56
CA ARG A 175 -9.51 -3.37 -2.15
C ARG A 175 -9.33 -4.89 -2.00
N LYS A 176 -9.90 -5.51 -0.96
CA LYS A 176 -9.84 -6.97 -0.77
C LYS A 176 -10.83 -7.75 -1.67
N TYR A 177 -11.77 -7.08 -2.34
CA TYR A 177 -12.86 -7.70 -3.10
C TYR A 177 -12.89 -7.34 -4.60
N LYS A 178 -11.78 -6.82 -5.13
CA LYS A 178 -11.64 -6.61 -6.56
C LYS A 178 -11.42 -7.96 -7.23
N TRP A 179 -12.51 -8.53 -7.77
CA TRP A 179 -12.47 -9.73 -8.61
C TRP A 179 -11.35 -9.61 -9.64
N ARG A 180 -10.46 -10.60 -9.63
CA ARG A 180 -9.45 -10.85 -10.66
C ARG A 180 -9.51 -12.32 -11.02
#